data_AF-A0A6A6BE35-F1
#
_entry.id   AF-A0A6A6BE35-F1
#
_cell.length_a   1.000
_cell.length_b   1.000
_cell.length_c   1.000
_cell.angle_alpha   90.00
_cell.angle_beta   90.00
_cell.angle_gamma   90.00
#
_symmetry.space_group_name_H-M   'P 1'
#
loop_
_entity.id
_entity.type
_entity.pdbx_description
1 polymer ?
#
loop_
_entity_poly.entity_id
_entity_poly.type
_entity_poly.pdbx_seq_one_letter_code
_entity_poly.pdbx_strand_id
1 'polypeptide(L)'
;MSPLYEGKRVRELYEGFTSTLQYKAYHKPPGKRLIGEVQTLQEEISACLKVLQGQEEFAADFKAVLSPRSFRISTSFQSLQYREFIKPAANALLKDIRDERKKLMHLMGRLNMIEQKARYRIELLEEDNSKAIFIFTLVTVIFLPLSFVTSYMGMNTADIRDTNKTQGTFWAAALPTTVVVLSVTMLLAYNASAIREWLFDARLEWSEHRQRPRRGHAGRVSFGSLHFASWRGGRKRDDGDPGAGPV
;
A
#
# COMPACT_ATOMS: atom_id res chain seq x y z
N MET A 1 9.77 24.68 16.33
CA MET A 1 8.36 24.75 16.79
C MET A 1 7.71 25.82 15.93
N SER A 2 7.37 25.44 14.69
CA SER A 2 7.07 26.40 13.61
C SER A 2 5.56 26.66 13.52
N PRO A 3 5.16 27.88 13.13
CA PRO A 3 3.89 28.48 13.49
C PRO A 3 2.73 27.88 12.70
N LEU A 4 1.54 27.93 13.31
CA LEU A 4 0.24 27.78 12.68
C LEU A 4 0.21 28.57 11.35
N TYR A 5 0.36 27.88 10.23
CA TYR A 5 0.19 28.48 8.91
C TYR A 5 -1.28 28.92 8.76
N GLU A 6 -1.49 30.24 8.75
CA GLU A 6 -2.64 30.93 8.16
C GLU A 6 -4.05 30.52 8.63
N GLY A 7 -4.28 30.35 9.94
CA GLY A 7 -5.64 30.31 10.50
C GLY A 7 -6.53 29.15 10.03
N LYS A 8 -6.01 28.23 9.22
CA LYS A 8 -6.70 27.01 8.79
C LYS A 8 -6.53 25.96 9.87
N ARG A 9 -7.62 25.25 10.19
CA ARG A 9 -7.52 24.09 11.09
C ARG A 9 -6.59 23.07 10.47
N VAL A 10 -5.75 22.42 11.28
CA VAL A 10 -4.80 21.37 10.85
C VAL A 10 -5.46 20.34 9.91
N ARG A 11 -6.74 20.05 10.12
CA ARG A 11 -7.56 19.22 9.25
C ARG A 11 -7.75 19.77 7.82
N GLU A 12 -8.05 21.05 7.66
CA GLU A 12 -8.27 21.67 6.34
C GLU A 12 -7.00 21.62 5.50
N LEU A 13 -5.84 21.72 6.16
CA LEU A 13 -4.54 21.53 5.54
C LEU A 13 -4.36 20.09 5.02
N TYR A 14 -4.67 19.08 5.85
CA TYR A 14 -4.60 17.68 5.44
C TYR A 14 -5.63 17.31 4.36
N GLU A 15 -6.84 17.87 4.40
CA GLU A 15 -7.83 17.74 3.32
C GLU A 15 -7.32 18.33 1.99
N GLY A 16 -6.62 19.47 2.05
CA GLY A 16 -5.94 20.05 0.90
C GLY A 16 -4.87 19.13 0.32
N PHE A 17 -3.95 18.66 1.16
CA PHE A 17 -2.88 17.76 0.72
C PHE A 17 -3.39 16.44 0.14
N THR A 18 -4.37 15.80 0.80
CA THR A 18 -4.99 14.57 0.27
C THR A 18 -5.64 14.81 -1.09
N SER A 19 -6.30 15.96 -1.30
CA SER A 19 -6.93 16.31 -2.57
C SER A 19 -5.90 16.58 -3.67
N THR A 20 -4.79 17.25 -3.34
CA THR A 20 -3.67 17.45 -4.27
C THR A 20 -3.02 16.13 -4.67
N LEU A 21 -2.78 15.23 -3.70
CA LEU A 21 -2.24 13.90 -3.97
C LEU A 21 -3.18 13.06 -4.82
N GLN A 22 -4.49 13.12 -4.53
CA GLN A 22 -5.51 12.49 -5.35
C GLN A 22 -5.46 13.03 -6.78
N TYR A 23 -5.43 14.36 -6.96
CA TYR A 23 -5.32 14.96 -8.29
C TYR A 23 -4.09 14.46 -9.06
N LYS A 24 -2.91 14.46 -8.42
CA LYS A 24 -1.66 13.93 -9.00
C LYS A 24 -1.79 12.45 -9.40
N ALA A 25 -2.42 11.62 -8.55
CA ALA A 25 -2.62 10.19 -8.80
C ALA A 25 -3.56 9.92 -9.99
N TYR A 26 -4.54 10.80 -10.23
CA TYR A 26 -5.50 10.64 -11.31
C TYR A 26 -5.00 11.17 -12.65
N HIS A 27 -4.24 12.28 -12.67
CA HIS A 27 -3.89 12.99 -13.91
C HIS A 27 -2.49 12.67 -14.45
N LYS A 28 -1.61 12.07 -13.64
CA LYS A 28 -0.27 11.65 -14.08
C LYS A 28 -0.09 10.15 -13.81
N PRO A 29 0.68 9.43 -14.65
CA PRO A 29 1.05 8.06 -14.33
C PRO A 29 1.74 8.06 -12.96
N PRO A 30 1.27 7.25 -12.00
CA PRO A 30 1.79 7.28 -10.65
C PRO A 30 3.25 6.82 -10.66
N GLY A 31 4.14 7.64 -10.11
CA GLY A 31 5.54 7.28 -9.89
C GLY A 31 5.76 6.79 -8.47
N LYS A 32 6.85 6.04 -8.22
CA LYS A 32 7.24 5.57 -6.88
C LYS A 32 7.36 6.70 -5.85
N ARG A 33 7.69 7.93 -6.29
CA ARG A 33 7.72 9.14 -5.46
C ARG A 33 6.35 9.50 -4.86
N LEU A 34 5.27 9.32 -5.61
CA LEU A 34 3.90 9.61 -5.14
C LEU A 34 3.50 8.68 -3.99
N ILE A 35 3.91 7.40 -4.04
CA ILE A 35 3.69 6.45 -2.95
C ILE A 35 4.41 6.94 -1.68
N GLY A 36 5.65 7.39 -1.80
CA GLY A 36 6.39 7.95 -0.67
C GLY A 36 5.71 9.19 -0.05
N GLU A 37 5.19 10.10 -0.89
CA GLU A 37 4.41 11.27 -0.42
C GLU A 37 3.14 10.82 0.34
N VAL A 38 2.41 9.83 -0.18
CA VAL A 38 1.21 9.27 0.46
C VAL A 38 1.55 8.60 1.79
N GLN A 39 2.64 7.85 1.86
CA GLN A 39 3.10 7.17 3.08
C GLN A 39 3.52 8.14 4.16
N THR A 40 4.25 9.20 3.80
CA THR A 40 4.62 10.26 4.74
C THR A 40 3.37 10.89 5.36
N LEU A 41 2.36 11.18 4.52
CA LEU A 41 1.10 11.75 5.01
C LEU A 41 0.29 10.76 5.87
N GLN A 42 0.30 9.47 5.54
CA GLN A 42 -0.29 8.41 6.37
C GLN A 42 0.39 8.33 7.75
N GLU A 43 1.72 8.44 7.81
CA GLU A 43 2.48 8.46 9.07
C GLU A 43 2.12 9.67 9.93
N GLU A 44 2.05 10.87 9.34
CA GLU A 44 1.64 12.07 10.04
C GLU A 44 0.21 11.98 10.60
N ILE A 45 -0.75 11.54 9.77
CA ILE A 45 -2.14 11.35 10.20
C ILE A 45 -2.24 10.28 11.29
N SER A 46 -1.47 9.20 11.19
CA SER A 46 -1.38 8.16 12.22
C SER A 46 -0.87 8.71 13.56
N ALA A 47 0.15 9.58 13.53
CA ALA A 47 0.63 10.27 14.73
C ALA A 47 -0.46 11.17 15.35
N CYS A 48 -1.17 11.96 14.54
CA CYS A 48 -2.30 12.77 15.00
C CYS A 48 -3.42 11.94 15.61
N LEU A 49 -3.77 10.80 14.99
CA LEU A 49 -4.79 9.89 15.51
C LEU A 49 -4.43 9.33 16.89
N LYS A 50 -3.15 8.98 17.10
CA LYS A 50 -2.66 8.53 18.42
C LYS A 50 -2.78 9.63 19.48
N VAL A 51 -2.44 10.87 19.12
CA VAL A 51 -2.59 12.01 20.03
C VAL A 51 -4.06 12.25 20.39
N LEU A 52 -4.96 12.24 19.41
CA LEU A 52 -6.40 12.41 19.65
C LEU A 52 -6.99 11.27 20.50
N GLN A 53 -6.51 10.04 20.31
CA GLN A 53 -6.91 8.92 21.15
C GLN A 53 -6.48 9.15 22.61
N GLY A 54 -5.23 9.55 22.85
CA GLY A 54 -4.76 9.88 24.20
C GLY A 54 -5.54 11.04 24.83
N GLN A 55 -5.91 12.05 24.03
CA GLN A 55 -6.76 13.15 24.50
C GLN A 55 -8.19 12.68 24.85
N GLU A 56 -8.75 11.75 24.08
CA GLU A 56 -10.05 11.15 24.36
C GLU A 56 -10.04 10.38 25.69
N GLU A 57 -9.01 9.56 25.91
CA GLU A 57 -8.80 8.79 27.14
C GLU A 57 -8.63 9.73 28.34
N PHE A 58 -7.72 10.71 28.23
CA PHE A 58 -7.49 11.70 29.29
C PHE A 58 -8.75 12.50 29.63
N ALA A 59 -9.51 12.96 28.64
CA ALA A 59 -10.73 13.71 28.87
C ALA A 59 -11.84 12.85 29.50
N ALA A 60 -11.89 11.55 29.17
CA ALA A 60 -12.82 10.60 29.79
C ALA A 60 -12.46 10.36 31.26
N ASP A 61 -11.17 10.16 31.57
CA ASP A 61 -10.68 9.98 32.93
C ASP A 61 -10.86 11.24 33.77
N PHE A 62 -10.54 12.41 33.21
CA PHE A 62 -10.74 13.69 33.89
C PHE A 62 -12.21 13.92 34.24
N LYS A 63 -13.12 13.59 33.32
CA LYS A 63 -14.56 13.62 33.60
C LYS A 63 -14.97 12.65 34.72
N ALA A 64 -14.36 11.47 34.78
CA ALA A 64 -14.62 10.50 35.85
C ALA A 64 -14.12 11.00 37.22
N VAL A 65 -12.95 11.63 37.27
CA VAL A 65 -12.37 12.24 38.47
C VAL A 65 -13.23 13.40 38.98
N LEU A 66 -13.73 14.25 38.08
CA LEU A 66 -14.62 15.37 38.43
C LEU A 66 -16.03 14.92 38.85
N SER A 67 -16.36 13.63 38.76
CA SER A 67 -17.68 13.15 39.13
C SER A 67 -17.89 13.26 40.66
N PRO A 68 -19.07 13.71 41.14
CA PRO A 68 -19.38 13.84 42.57
C PRO A 68 -19.22 12.54 43.35
N ARG A 69 -19.28 11.38 42.67
CA ARG A 69 -19.10 10.04 43.24
C ARG A 69 -17.66 9.72 43.58
N SER A 70 -16.70 10.44 43.01
CA SER A 70 -15.27 10.26 43.25
C SER A 70 -14.79 11.01 44.51
N PHE A 71 -15.61 11.91 45.06
CA PHE A 71 -15.28 12.67 46.26
C PHE A 71 -15.84 12.00 47.53
N ARG A 72 -15.00 11.89 48.56
CA ARG A 72 -15.36 11.27 49.85
C ARG A 72 -16.44 12.04 50.62
N ILE A 73 -16.56 13.34 50.37
CA ILE A 73 -17.61 14.23 50.91
C ILE A 73 -18.05 15.10 49.73
N SER A 74 -19.29 14.92 49.26
CA SER A 74 -19.86 15.73 48.16
C SER A 74 -21.00 16.58 48.71
N THR A 75 -20.92 17.89 48.54
CA THR A 75 -22.01 18.81 48.90
C THR A 75 -23.10 18.79 47.83
N SER A 76 -24.37 18.97 48.21
CA SER A 76 -25.51 19.02 47.26
C SER A 76 -25.30 20.03 46.13
N PHE A 77 -24.69 21.19 46.44
CA PHE A 77 -24.32 22.22 45.46
C PHE A 77 -23.31 21.72 44.40
N GLN A 78 -22.29 20.96 44.79
CA GLN A 78 -21.27 20.41 43.87
C GLN A 78 -21.87 19.39 42.91
N SER A 79 -22.82 18.58 43.40
CA SER A 79 -23.53 17.60 42.56
C SER A 79 -24.41 18.27 41.50
N LEU A 80 -25.04 19.40 41.85
CA LEU A 80 -25.85 20.20 40.93
C LEU A 80 -24.97 20.91 39.90
N GLN A 81 -23.89 21.56 40.35
CA GLN A 81 -22.93 22.26 39.47
C GLN A 81 -22.28 21.30 38.46
N TYR A 82 -21.92 20.09 38.89
CA TYR A 82 -21.39 19.07 37.98
C TYR A 82 -22.42 18.66 36.93
N ARG A 83 -23.68 18.46 37.33
CA ARG A 83 -24.74 18.01 36.42
C ARG A 83 -25.09 19.07 35.37
N GLU A 84 -25.24 20.32 35.80
CA GLU A 84 -25.73 21.41 34.95
C GLU A 84 -24.63 22.01 34.06
N PHE A 85 -23.36 22.02 34.50
CA PHE A 85 -22.29 22.72 33.77
C PHE A 85 -21.13 21.81 33.34
N ILE A 86 -20.54 21.06 34.28
CA ILE A 86 -19.30 20.30 34.00
C ILE A 86 -19.57 19.11 33.07
N LYS A 87 -20.62 18.34 33.34
CA LYS A 87 -20.99 17.16 32.56
C LYS A 87 -21.33 17.50 31.09
N PRO A 88 -22.17 18.50 30.77
CA PRO A 88 -22.45 18.85 29.37
C PRO A 88 -21.21 19.42 28.67
N ALA A 89 -20.42 20.27 29.33
CA ALA A 89 -19.18 20.81 28.75
C ALA A 89 -18.16 19.70 28.44
N ALA A 90 -17.94 18.76 29.37
CA ALA A 90 -17.04 17.62 29.16
C ALA A 90 -17.55 16.68 28.06
N ASN A 91 -18.86 16.46 27.97
CA ASN A 91 -19.46 15.68 26.88
C ASN A 91 -19.29 16.35 25.52
N ALA A 92 -19.44 17.68 25.45
CA ALA A 92 -19.25 18.43 24.22
C ALA A 92 -17.79 18.32 23.74
N LEU A 93 -16.81 18.54 24.63
CA LEU A 93 -15.39 18.37 24.30
C LEU A 93 -15.05 16.94 23.83
N LEU A 94 -15.54 15.92 24.55
CA LEU A 94 -15.32 14.52 24.16
C LEU A 94 -15.94 14.20 22.79
N LYS A 95 -17.12 14.77 22.51
CA LYS A 95 -17.78 14.61 21.21
C LYS A 95 -16.95 15.26 20.11
N ASP A 96 -16.46 16.48 20.32
CA ASP A 96 -15.65 17.20 19.34
C ASP A 96 -14.35 16.46 19.01
N ILE A 97 -13.63 15.96 20.03
CA ILE A 97 -12.42 15.14 19.85
C ILE A 97 -12.72 13.86 19.05
N ARG A 98 -13.80 13.15 19.40
CA ARG A 98 -14.22 11.93 18.68
C ARG A 98 -14.58 12.20 17.24
N ASP A 99 -15.33 13.28 16.98
CA ASP A 99 -15.76 13.62 15.65
C ASP A 99 -14.57 14.05 14.78
N GLU A 100 -13.58 14.75 15.37
CA GLU A 100 -12.33 15.06 14.68
C GLU A 100 -11.50 13.80 14.37
N ARG A 101 -11.42 12.86 15.33
CA ARG A 101 -10.75 11.56 15.13
C ARG A 101 -11.39 10.76 13.98
N LYS A 102 -12.72 10.68 13.92
CA LYS A 102 -13.44 10.01 12.82
C LYS A 102 -13.11 10.61 11.45
N LYS A 103 -13.00 11.93 11.37
CA LYS A 103 -12.67 12.62 10.11
C LYS A 103 -11.24 12.31 9.65
N LEU A 104 -10.27 12.31 10.56
CA LEU A 104 -8.90 11.88 10.23
C LEU A 104 -8.85 10.40 9.82
N MET A 105 -9.62 9.52 10.46
CA MET A 105 -9.73 8.11 10.03
C MET A 105 -10.28 7.97 8.62
N HIS A 106 -11.26 8.78 8.24
CA HIS A 106 -11.79 8.79 6.87
C HIS A 106 -10.73 9.24 5.85
N LEU A 107 -9.91 10.25 6.17
CA LEU A 107 -8.79 10.66 5.33
C LEU A 107 -7.72 9.58 5.19
N MET A 108 -7.40 8.89 6.29
CA MET A 108 -6.49 7.73 6.27
C MET A 108 -7.00 6.63 5.33
N GLY A 109 -8.29 6.31 5.38
CA GLY A 109 -8.91 5.33 4.48
C GLY A 109 -8.81 5.75 3.00
N ARG A 110 -9.04 7.03 2.69
CA ARG A 110 -8.86 7.57 1.34
C ARG A 110 -7.42 7.45 0.86
N LEU A 111 -6.44 7.75 1.71
CA LEU A 111 -5.03 7.64 1.36
C LEU A 111 -4.61 6.20 1.07
N ASN A 112 -5.07 5.24 1.88
CA ASN A 112 -4.83 3.81 1.63
C ASN A 112 -5.38 3.39 0.25
N MET A 113 -6.58 3.85 -0.11
CA MET A 113 -7.17 3.57 -1.41
C MET A 113 -6.36 4.19 -2.57
N ILE A 114 -5.86 5.42 -2.40
CA ILE A 114 -5.01 6.09 -3.38
C ILE A 114 -3.69 5.31 -3.54
N GLU A 115 -3.07 4.90 -2.44
CA GLU A 115 -1.84 4.11 -2.45
C GLU A 115 -2.01 2.78 -3.19
N GLN A 116 -3.06 2.02 -2.86
CA GLN A 116 -3.36 0.73 -3.51
C GLN A 116 -3.56 0.90 -5.02
N LYS A 117 -4.35 1.89 -5.43
CA LYS A 117 -4.56 2.20 -6.85
C LYS A 117 -3.27 2.63 -7.55
N ALA A 118 -2.44 3.43 -6.87
CA ALA A 118 -1.16 3.88 -7.42
C ALA A 118 -0.18 2.71 -7.61
N ARG A 119 -0.09 1.80 -6.62
CA ARG A 119 0.74 0.59 -6.71
C ARG A 119 0.32 -0.31 -7.86
N TYR A 120 -0.98 -0.61 -7.97
CA TYR A 120 -1.53 -1.41 -9.06
C TYR A 120 -1.20 -0.81 -10.43
N ARG A 121 -1.37 0.51 -10.59
CA ARG A 121 -1.03 1.19 -11.84
C ARG A 121 0.47 1.15 -12.15
N ILE A 122 1.33 1.25 -11.13
CA ILE A 122 2.79 1.11 -11.33
C ILE A 122 3.13 -0.29 -11.82
N GLU A 123 2.53 -1.32 -11.22
CA GLU A 123 2.73 -2.71 -11.62
C GLU A 123 2.32 -2.94 -13.09
N LEU A 124 1.16 -2.42 -13.50
CA LEU A 124 0.74 -2.47 -14.91
C LEU A 124 1.72 -1.75 -15.85
N LEU A 125 2.23 -0.57 -15.45
CA LEU A 125 3.22 0.14 -16.26
C LEU A 125 4.56 -0.60 -16.33
N GLU A 126 4.96 -1.31 -15.28
CA GLU A 126 6.16 -2.17 -15.28
C GLU A 126 5.95 -3.41 -16.19
N GLU A 127 4.74 -3.95 -16.25
CA GLU A 127 4.36 -5.02 -17.19
C GLU A 127 4.45 -4.55 -18.65
N ASP A 128 3.90 -3.38 -18.97
CA ASP A 128 3.95 -2.79 -20.32
C ASP A 128 5.38 -2.54 -20.78
N ASN A 129 6.25 -2.04 -19.89
CA ASN A 129 7.67 -1.86 -20.19
C ASN A 129 8.37 -3.21 -20.49
N SER A 130 8.00 -4.27 -19.78
CA SER A 130 8.54 -5.61 -20.02
C SER A 130 8.17 -6.12 -21.42
N LYS A 131 6.95 -5.83 -21.89
CA LYS A 131 6.50 -6.15 -23.25
C LYS A 131 7.28 -5.36 -24.31
N ALA A 132 7.55 -4.08 -24.07
CA ALA A 132 8.34 -3.25 -25.00
C ALA A 132 9.77 -3.79 -25.13
N ILE A 133 10.40 -4.17 -24.01
CA ILE A 133 11.73 -4.81 -24.01
C ILE A 133 11.68 -6.13 -24.78
N PHE A 134 10.65 -6.96 -24.58
CA PHE A 134 10.50 -8.22 -25.31
C PHE A 134 10.46 -8.01 -26.82
N ILE A 135 9.63 -7.07 -27.30
CA ILE A 135 9.53 -6.78 -28.73
C ILE A 135 10.89 -6.29 -29.26
N PHE A 136 11.59 -5.41 -28.52
CA PHE A 136 12.92 -4.96 -28.90
C PHE A 136 13.93 -6.10 -29.01
N THR A 137 13.93 -7.02 -28.05
CA THR A 137 14.82 -8.19 -28.07
C THR A 137 14.47 -9.16 -29.20
N LEU A 138 13.19 -9.38 -29.49
CA LEU A 138 12.74 -10.24 -30.59
C LEU A 138 13.20 -9.68 -31.94
N VAL A 139 12.97 -8.38 -32.16
CA VAL A 139 13.43 -7.64 -33.34
C VAL A 139 14.96 -7.78 -33.47
N THR A 140 15.69 -7.60 -32.38
CA THR A 140 17.15 -7.70 -32.36
C THR A 140 17.65 -9.11 -32.68
N VAL A 141 17.02 -10.16 -32.13
CA VAL A 141 17.40 -11.57 -32.37
C VAL A 141 17.18 -11.98 -33.83
N ILE A 142 16.22 -11.37 -34.53
CA ILE A 142 15.98 -11.60 -35.97
C ILE A 142 16.98 -10.79 -36.81
N PHE A 143 17.15 -9.50 -36.50
CA PHE A 143 17.94 -8.59 -37.33
C PHE A 143 19.44 -8.76 -37.15
N LEU A 144 19.97 -9.02 -35.95
CA LEU A 144 21.41 -9.21 -35.74
C LEU A 144 22.03 -10.30 -36.64
N PRO A 145 21.50 -11.54 -36.66
CA PRO A 145 22.06 -12.58 -37.52
C PRO A 145 21.85 -12.26 -39.01
N LEU A 146 20.73 -11.63 -39.39
CA LEU A 146 20.49 -11.21 -40.76
C LEU A 146 21.49 -10.13 -41.20
N SER A 147 21.73 -9.12 -40.36
CA SER A 147 22.70 -8.05 -40.58
C SER A 147 24.14 -8.59 -40.63
N PHE A 148 24.46 -9.60 -39.82
CA PHE A 148 25.76 -10.27 -39.90
C PHE A 148 25.96 -10.95 -41.25
N VAL A 149 24.94 -11.66 -41.76
CA VAL A 149 25.04 -12.36 -43.04
C VAL A 149 25.14 -11.38 -44.21
N THR A 150 24.33 -10.31 -44.22
CA THR A 150 24.43 -9.27 -45.26
C THR A 150 25.79 -8.57 -45.21
N SER A 151 26.32 -8.30 -44.01
CA SER A 151 27.65 -7.72 -43.83
C SER A 151 28.77 -8.68 -44.29
N TYR A 152 28.70 -9.95 -43.91
CA TYR A 152 29.67 -10.97 -44.32
C TYR A 152 29.70 -11.16 -45.84
N MET A 153 28.52 -11.24 -46.47
CA MET A 153 28.42 -11.38 -47.92
C MET A 153 28.78 -10.10 -48.68
N GLY A 154 28.54 -8.93 -48.08
CA GLY A 154 28.90 -7.63 -48.66
C GLY A 154 30.40 -7.30 -48.55
N MET A 155 31.11 -7.83 -47.55
CA MET A 155 32.55 -7.57 -47.35
C MET A 155 33.48 -8.47 -48.18
N ASN A 156 33.00 -9.56 -48.78
CA ASN A 156 33.86 -10.57 -49.42
C ASN A 156 33.53 -10.89 -50.88
N THR A 157 32.84 -9.99 -51.58
CA THR A 157 32.48 -10.13 -53.01
C THR A 157 33.46 -9.43 -53.97
N ALA A 158 34.66 -9.07 -53.51
CA ALA A 158 35.67 -8.43 -54.34
C ALA A 158 36.24 -9.35 -55.45
N ASP A 159 35.98 -10.65 -55.41
CA ASP A 159 36.42 -11.62 -56.43
C ASP A 159 35.24 -12.34 -57.13
N ILE A 160 34.15 -11.62 -57.37
CA ILE A 160 32.99 -12.09 -58.16
C ILE A 160 32.96 -11.52 -59.58
N ARG A 161 33.91 -10.65 -59.93
CA ARG A 161 33.94 -9.99 -61.24
C ARG A 161 34.42 -10.85 -62.41
N ASP A 162 34.90 -12.08 -62.20
CA ASP A 162 35.47 -12.84 -63.32
C ASP A 162 35.34 -14.38 -63.28
N THR A 163 34.24 -14.96 -62.78
CA THR A 163 33.94 -16.38 -63.07
C THR A 163 32.45 -16.71 -63.02
N ASN A 164 32.02 -17.45 -64.04
CA ASN A 164 30.68 -17.94 -64.38
C ASN A 164 30.01 -18.89 -63.34
N LYS A 165 30.36 -18.80 -62.04
CA LYS A 165 29.90 -19.70 -60.95
C LYS A 165 29.30 -18.99 -59.73
N THR A 166 29.19 -17.66 -59.75
CA THR A 166 28.93 -16.82 -58.56
C THR A 166 27.46 -16.64 -58.16
N GLN A 167 26.50 -16.94 -59.04
CA GLN A 167 25.07 -16.90 -58.67
C GLN A 167 24.67 -18.06 -57.73
N GLY A 168 25.22 -19.26 -57.94
CA GLY A 168 24.83 -20.46 -57.18
C GLY A 168 25.24 -20.41 -55.72
N THR A 169 26.44 -19.89 -55.42
CA THR A 169 26.95 -19.78 -54.05
C THR A 169 26.22 -18.71 -53.23
N PHE A 170 25.75 -17.64 -53.88
CA PHE A 170 24.89 -16.64 -53.22
C PHE A 170 23.59 -17.27 -52.72
N TRP A 171 22.87 -17.97 -53.61
CA TRP A 171 21.64 -18.67 -53.23
C TRP A 171 21.90 -19.81 -52.25
N ALA A 172 23.01 -20.54 -52.39
CA ALA A 172 23.38 -21.63 -51.49
C ALA A 172 23.72 -21.17 -50.06
N ALA A 173 24.11 -19.90 -49.84
CA ALA A 173 24.31 -19.35 -48.50
C ALA A 173 23.08 -18.57 -48.01
N ALA A 174 22.46 -17.77 -48.88
CA ALA A 174 21.33 -16.92 -48.52
C ALA A 174 20.05 -17.73 -48.20
N LEU A 175 19.74 -18.79 -48.95
CA LEU A 175 18.58 -19.65 -48.67
C LEU A 175 18.67 -20.35 -47.31
N PRO A 176 19.73 -21.10 -46.97
CA PRO A 176 19.79 -21.76 -45.67
C PRO A 176 19.82 -20.74 -44.53
N THR A 177 20.46 -19.59 -44.72
CA THR A 177 20.45 -18.54 -43.68
C THR A 177 19.04 -17.97 -43.47
N THR A 178 18.33 -17.64 -44.55
CA THR A 178 16.94 -17.13 -44.45
C THR A 178 15.99 -18.19 -43.90
N VAL A 179 16.15 -19.45 -44.28
CA VAL A 179 15.39 -20.57 -43.73
C VAL A 179 15.69 -20.75 -42.24
N VAL A 180 16.95 -20.70 -41.80
CA VAL A 180 17.31 -20.78 -40.37
C VAL A 180 16.72 -19.62 -39.60
N VAL A 181 16.82 -18.38 -40.11
CA VAL A 181 16.22 -17.20 -39.47
C VAL A 181 14.70 -17.33 -39.41
N LEU A 182 14.03 -17.73 -40.50
CA LEU A 182 12.58 -17.98 -40.50
C LEU A 182 12.21 -19.08 -39.52
N SER A 183 12.96 -20.17 -39.48
CA SER A 183 12.72 -21.32 -38.60
C SER A 183 12.83 -20.92 -37.13
N VAL A 184 13.89 -20.19 -36.77
CA VAL A 184 14.11 -19.69 -35.41
C VAL A 184 13.03 -18.68 -35.04
N THR A 185 12.65 -17.79 -35.96
CA THR A 185 11.59 -16.80 -35.73
C THR A 185 10.22 -17.47 -35.55
N MET A 186 9.92 -18.47 -36.38
CA MET A 186 8.69 -19.26 -36.33
C MET A 186 8.61 -20.11 -35.05
N LEU A 187 9.72 -20.73 -34.65
CA LEU A 187 9.84 -21.47 -33.39
C LEU A 187 9.67 -20.54 -32.18
N LEU A 188 10.31 -19.37 -32.19
CA LEU A 188 10.17 -18.38 -31.13
C LEU A 188 8.76 -17.80 -31.09
N ALA A 189 8.11 -17.57 -32.24
CA ALA A 189 6.75 -17.05 -32.32
C ALA A 189 5.70 -18.09 -31.90
N TYR A 190 5.86 -19.35 -32.32
CA TYR A 190 4.96 -20.44 -31.90
C TYR A 190 5.10 -20.73 -30.41
N ASN A 191 6.33 -20.71 -29.90
CA ASN A 191 6.59 -20.81 -28.47
C ASN A 191 6.42 -19.47 -27.75
N ALA A 192 6.13 -18.34 -28.39
CA ALA A 192 6.05 -17.05 -27.68
C ALA A 192 4.87 -17.02 -26.70
N SER A 193 3.78 -17.71 -27.00
CA SER A 193 2.66 -17.91 -26.09
C SER A 193 3.03 -18.82 -24.92
N ALA A 194 3.65 -19.98 -25.21
CA ALA A 194 4.07 -20.95 -24.19
C ALA A 194 5.25 -20.44 -23.31
N ILE A 195 6.19 -19.69 -23.90
CA ILE A 195 7.30 -19.01 -23.23
C ILE A 195 6.75 -17.83 -22.41
N ARG A 196 5.72 -17.11 -22.88
CA ARG A 196 5.05 -16.11 -22.03
C ARG A 196 4.50 -16.81 -20.78
N GLU A 197 3.70 -17.84 -20.94
CA GLU A 197 3.03 -18.52 -19.81
C GLU A 197 4.03 -19.17 -18.83
N TRP A 198 4.95 -20.01 -19.31
CA TRP A 198 5.95 -20.66 -18.45
C TRP A 198 6.84 -19.66 -17.69
N LEU A 199 7.17 -18.54 -18.31
CA LEU A 199 8.09 -17.55 -17.74
C LEU A 199 7.37 -16.55 -16.83
N PHE A 200 6.07 -16.31 -17.04
CA PHE A 200 5.20 -15.65 -16.06
C PHE A 200 5.08 -16.51 -14.80
N ASP A 201 4.85 -17.82 -14.95
CA ASP A 201 4.75 -18.75 -13.82
C ASP A 201 6.08 -18.89 -13.06
N ALA A 202 7.20 -19.06 -13.75
CA ALA A 202 8.52 -19.13 -13.11
C ALA A 202 8.92 -17.83 -12.39
N ARG A 203 8.43 -16.67 -12.86
CA ARG A 203 8.70 -15.36 -12.23
C ARG A 203 7.78 -15.10 -11.03
N LEU A 204 6.54 -15.58 -11.07
CA LEU A 204 5.63 -15.57 -9.91
C LEU A 204 6.20 -16.45 -8.77
N GLU A 205 6.77 -17.61 -9.11
CA GLU A 205 7.39 -18.54 -8.15
C GLU A 205 8.66 -17.94 -7.50
N TRP A 206 9.47 -17.18 -8.26
CA TRP A 206 10.60 -16.42 -7.71
C TRP A 206 10.17 -15.23 -6.82
N SER A 207 8.97 -14.68 -7.06
CA SER A 207 8.40 -13.60 -6.24
C SER A 207 7.82 -14.11 -4.92
N GLU A 208 7.20 -15.29 -4.90
CA GLU A 208 6.74 -15.96 -3.67
C GLU A 208 7.92 -16.36 -2.75
N HIS A 209 9.08 -16.69 -3.33
CA HIS A 209 10.27 -17.00 -2.53
C HIS A 209 10.86 -15.80 -1.75
N ARG A 210 10.47 -14.55 -2.07
CA ARG A 210 10.79 -13.37 -1.24
C ARG A 210 9.84 -13.18 -0.05
N GLN A 211 8.72 -13.91 0.04
CA GLN A 211 7.76 -13.80 1.14
C GLN A 211 7.75 -15.05 2.06
N ARG A 212 8.85 -15.79 2.18
CA ARG A 212 9.01 -16.72 3.32
C ARG A 212 9.45 -15.93 4.57
N PRO A 213 8.58 -15.70 5.58
CA PRO A 213 9.06 -15.17 6.85
C PRO A 213 9.97 -16.23 7.49
N ARG A 214 11.21 -15.85 7.81
CA ARG A 214 12.10 -16.69 8.63
C ARG A 214 11.43 -16.88 9.99
N ARG A 215 10.91 -18.09 10.24
CA ARG A 215 10.59 -18.57 11.58
C ARG A 215 11.89 -18.82 12.35
N GLY A 216 12.01 -18.18 13.52
CA GLY A 216 13.04 -18.37 14.55
C GLY A 216 14.09 -17.26 14.51
N HIS A 217 14.27 -16.39 15.52
CA HIS A 217 14.30 -16.64 16.97
C HIS A 217 13.94 -15.37 17.78
N ALA A 218 13.59 -15.57 19.05
CA ALA A 218 12.93 -14.63 19.94
C ALA A 218 13.75 -13.36 20.28
N GLY A 219 13.16 -12.20 19.99
CA GLY A 219 13.43 -10.92 20.65
C GLY A 219 12.10 -10.37 21.15
N ARG A 220 11.85 -10.52 22.45
CA ARG A 220 10.61 -10.18 23.14
C ARG A 220 10.45 -8.65 23.14
N VAL A 221 9.59 -8.11 22.27
CA VAL A 221 9.03 -6.77 22.44
C VAL A 221 7.55 -6.94 22.69
N SER A 222 7.16 -6.73 23.94
CA SER A 222 5.77 -6.74 24.39
C SER A 222 5.09 -5.49 23.83
N PHE A 223 4.16 -5.67 22.89
CA PHE A 223 3.18 -4.66 22.54
C PHE A 223 1.82 -5.20 22.99
N GLY A 224 1.24 -4.51 23.99
CA GLY A 224 0.07 -4.94 24.73
C GLY A 224 -1.11 -5.28 23.83
N SER A 225 -1.60 -6.50 23.99
CA SER A 225 -2.90 -6.93 23.50
C SER A 225 -3.99 -6.10 24.18
N LEU A 226 -4.68 -5.25 23.41
CA LEU A 226 -5.97 -4.70 23.81
C LEU A 226 -6.98 -5.86 23.80
N HIS A 227 -7.12 -6.47 24.98
CA HIS A 227 -8.06 -7.53 25.26
C HIS A 227 -9.47 -6.92 25.23
N PHE A 228 -10.23 -7.25 24.19
CA PHE A 228 -11.66 -6.97 24.11
C PHE A 228 -12.37 -7.90 25.10
N ALA A 229 -12.59 -7.44 26.33
CA ALA A 229 -13.38 -8.17 27.30
C ALA A 229 -14.87 -8.04 26.94
N SER A 230 -15.39 -9.05 26.25
CA SER A 230 -16.82 -9.31 26.19
C SER A 230 -17.30 -9.75 27.57
N TRP A 231 -18.01 -8.90 28.28
CA TRP A 231 -18.69 -9.30 29.52
C TRP A 231 -20.16 -9.63 29.21
N ARG A 232 -20.47 -10.93 29.22
CA ARG A 232 -21.83 -11.47 29.17
C ARG A 232 -22.08 -12.25 30.47
N GLY A 233 -22.99 -11.73 31.28
CA GLY A 233 -23.92 -12.51 32.12
C GLY A 233 -23.45 -12.94 33.51
N GLY A 234 -24.32 -12.74 34.51
CA GLY A 234 -24.17 -13.41 35.81
C GLY A 234 -24.99 -12.79 36.95
N ARG A 235 -26.29 -13.01 36.92
CA ARG A 235 -27.23 -12.75 38.02
C ARG A 235 -26.93 -13.71 39.19
N LYS A 236 -26.74 -13.21 40.42
CA LYS A 236 -26.96 -13.98 41.64
C LYS A 236 -27.59 -13.10 42.71
N ARG A 237 -28.81 -13.51 43.11
CA ARG A 237 -29.47 -13.16 44.37
C ARG A 237 -28.73 -13.92 45.46
N ASP A 238 -28.44 -13.25 46.55
CA ASP A 238 -28.24 -13.91 47.84
C ASP A 238 -29.31 -13.35 48.78
N ASP A 239 -30.24 -14.24 49.11
CA ASP A 239 -31.21 -14.10 50.19
C ASP A 239 -30.44 -14.26 51.52
N GLY A 240 -30.60 -13.30 52.42
CA GLY A 240 -30.03 -13.30 53.77
C GLY A 240 -31.11 -12.92 54.78
N ASP A 241 -31.84 -13.93 55.24
CA ASP A 241 -32.73 -13.91 56.39
C ASP A 241 -31.92 -13.83 57.70
N PRO A 242 -32.23 -12.94 58.64
CA PRO A 242 -31.86 -13.10 60.03
C PRO A 242 -33.09 -13.49 60.85
N GLY A 243 -33.18 -14.78 61.15
CA GLY A 243 -34.07 -15.31 62.17
C GLY A 243 -33.87 -14.60 63.51
N ALA A 244 -34.96 -14.03 64.02
CA ALA A 244 -35.08 -13.48 65.36
C ALA A 244 -35.90 -14.43 66.24
N GLY A 245 -35.30 -14.84 67.36
CA GLY A 245 -35.86 -15.59 68.48
C GLY A 245 -34.71 -16.29 69.21
N PRO A 246 -34.75 -16.51 70.55
CA PRO A 246 -35.91 -16.45 71.45
C PRO A 246 -35.67 -15.62 72.73
N VAL A 247 -36.75 -15.27 73.44
CA VAL A 247 -37.18 -15.64 74.82
C VAL A 247 -38.32 -14.70 75.21
#